data_AF-A0A955RPV1-F1
#
_entry.id   AF-A0A955RPV1-F1
#
_cell.length_a   1.000
_cell.length_b   1.000
_cell.length_c   1.000
_cell.angle_alpha   90.00
_cell.angle_beta   90.00
_cell.angle_gamma   90.00
#
_symmetry.space_group_name_H-M   'P 1'
#
loop_
_entity.id
_entity.type
_entity.pdbx_description
1 polymer ?
#
loop_
_entity_poly.entity_id
_entity_poly.type
_entity_poly.pdbx_seq_one_letter_code
_entity_poly.pdbx_strand_id
1 'polypeptide(L)'
;MIKPTNQVYQTPVKKALVIAVLVALSATEVRVPVAEAASSLPNTQVSTIDTAINDNVEEASLYYATNIHGEAEKEEVTPVKTMYMDMTAYTSAPNETDGSPFITADGSVVRDGIVATNALPFGTKVRIPSLFGDKIFTVHDRMNQRYYYRVDVWMTTKKEAFTFGVKRKVEIEVIEMGDGKKNWDQWKNKTAELNRVGKYGPKPEEEGIWL
;
A
#
# COMPACT_ATOMS: atom_id res chain seq x y z
N MET A 1 66.70 35.24 4.99
CA MET A 1 66.57 33.92 4.35
C MET A 1 65.12 33.69 3.96
N ILE A 2 64.89 33.53 2.65
CA ILE A 2 63.80 32.77 1.99
C ILE A 2 62.34 33.24 2.22
N LYS A 3 61.79 34.00 1.24
CA LYS A 3 60.41 33.83 0.74
C LYS A 3 60.42 32.60 -0.19
N PRO A 4 59.37 31.75 -0.24
CA PRO A 4 58.19 31.92 -1.14
C PRO A 4 56.90 31.32 -0.51
N THR A 5 55.69 31.23 -1.07
CA THR A 5 54.92 31.85 -2.18
C THR A 5 53.49 31.33 -1.99
N ASN A 6 52.48 32.21 -2.07
CA ASN A 6 51.07 31.83 -2.17
C ASN A 6 50.81 31.17 -3.52
N GLN A 7 50.23 29.97 -3.54
CA GLN A 7 49.55 29.45 -4.73
C GLN A 7 48.08 29.18 -4.43
N VAL A 8 47.26 30.09 -4.94
CA VAL A 8 45.82 29.92 -5.14
C VAL A 8 45.65 28.99 -6.34
N TYR A 9 45.15 27.77 -6.12
CA TYR A 9 44.68 26.91 -7.21
C TYR A 9 43.19 27.16 -7.46
N GLN A 10 42.91 28.10 -8.35
CA GLN A 10 41.71 28.12 -9.17
C GLN A 10 41.96 27.18 -10.35
N THR A 11 41.06 26.21 -10.60
CA THR A 11 41.01 25.53 -11.90
C THR A 11 39.62 25.60 -12.51
N PRO A 12 39.53 25.77 -13.84
CA PRO A 12 38.34 26.29 -14.50
C PRO A 12 37.33 25.22 -14.92
N VAL A 13 36.05 25.60 -14.88
CA VAL A 13 34.95 24.95 -15.61
C VAL A 13 35.28 24.94 -17.10
N LYS A 14 35.24 23.75 -17.74
CA LYS A 14 35.22 23.63 -19.21
C LYS A 14 34.07 22.74 -19.68
N LYS A 15 33.41 23.25 -20.71
CA LYS A 15 32.10 22.94 -21.27
C LYS A 15 32.08 21.64 -22.07
N ALA A 16 30.90 21.01 -22.03
CA ALA A 16 30.18 20.24 -23.04
C ALA A 16 30.90 19.79 -24.33
N LEU A 17 30.68 18.53 -24.70
CA LEU A 17 30.70 18.11 -26.10
C LEU A 17 29.58 17.07 -26.34
N VAL A 18 28.60 17.48 -27.14
CA VAL A 18 27.50 16.68 -27.67
C VAL A 18 28.02 16.00 -28.93
N ILE A 19 27.93 14.68 -29.02
CA ILE A 19 28.02 13.96 -30.30
C ILE A 19 26.79 13.07 -30.42
N ALA A 20 25.87 13.50 -31.28
CA ALA A 20 24.80 12.67 -31.79
C ALA A 20 25.40 11.69 -32.81
N VAL A 21 25.15 10.39 -32.61
CA VAL A 21 25.34 9.38 -33.66
C VAL A 21 24.00 8.68 -33.86
N LEU A 22 23.33 9.10 -34.93
CA LEU A 22 22.25 8.38 -35.59
C LEU A 22 22.88 7.26 -36.42
N VAL A 23 22.63 6.00 -36.06
CA VAL A 23 22.74 4.88 -37.00
C VAL A 23 21.45 4.08 -36.92
N ALA A 24 20.86 3.93 -38.10
CA ALA A 24 19.59 3.29 -38.36
C ALA A 24 19.77 1.78 -38.68
N LEU A 25 18.65 1.06 -38.58
CA LEU A 25 18.34 -0.24 -39.20
C LEU A 25 19.18 -1.48 -38.82
N SER A 26 18.54 -2.40 -38.10
CA SER A 26 17.80 -3.49 -38.76
C SER A 26 17.01 -4.28 -37.71
N ALA A 27 15.70 -4.38 -37.91
CA ALA A 27 14.86 -5.31 -37.15
C ALA A 27 15.19 -6.71 -37.67
N THR A 28 15.87 -7.52 -36.87
CA THR A 28 15.87 -8.96 -37.05
C THR A 28 14.67 -9.51 -36.29
N GLU A 29 13.69 -10.04 -37.04
CA GLU A 29 12.64 -10.85 -36.45
C GLU A 29 13.28 -12.14 -35.91
N VAL A 30 13.47 -12.21 -34.59
CA VAL A 30 13.70 -13.50 -33.93
C VAL A 30 12.37 -14.23 -33.93
N ARG A 31 12.17 -15.06 -34.94
CA ARG A 31 11.06 -16.01 -35.00
C ARG A 31 11.32 -17.11 -33.96
N VAL A 32 10.78 -16.92 -32.77
CA VAL A 32 10.80 -17.94 -31.72
C VAL A 32 9.88 -19.09 -32.18
N PRO A 33 10.35 -20.34 -32.25
CA PRO A 33 9.45 -21.47 -32.49
C PRO A 33 8.53 -21.61 -31.29
N VAL A 34 7.22 -21.46 -31.51
CA VAL A 34 6.20 -21.87 -30.54
C VAL A 34 6.29 -23.40 -30.45
N ALA A 35 6.97 -23.89 -29.42
CA ALA A 35 6.87 -25.28 -29.02
C ALA A 35 5.49 -25.47 -28.37
N GLU A 36 4.68 -26.31 -29.02
CA GLU A 36 3.42 -26.81 -28.51
C GLU A 36 3.72 -27.76 -27.33
N ALA A 37 3.87 -27.19 -26.14
CA ALA A 37 3.95 -27.94 -24.90
C ALA A 37 2.55 -27.99 -24.29
N ALA A 38 1.83 -29.08 -24.56
CA ALA A 38 0.64 -29.47 -23.83
C ALA A 38 0.95 -29.47 -22.32
N SER A 39 0.37 -28.54 -21.58
CA SER A 39 0.37 -28.57 -20.12
C SER A 39 -0.57 -29.68 -19.66
N SER A 40 -0.04 -30.87 -19.39
CA SER A 40 -0.76 -31.88 -18.62
C SER A 40 -0.89 -31.39 -17.17
N LEU A 41 -2.04 -30.82 -16.82
CA LEU A 41 -2.42 -30.69 -15.41
C LEU A 41 -2.65 -32.11 -14.85
N PRO A 42 -2.14 -32.44 -13.65
CA PRO A 42 -2.47 -33.70 -13.01
C PRO A 42 -3.96 -33.74 -12.70
N ASN A 43 -4.60 -34.79 -13.21
CA ASN A 43 -5.99 -35.15 -12.97
C ASN A 43 -6.18 -35.51 -11.49
N THR A 44 -6.51 -34.53 -10.65
CA THR A 44 -7.00 -34.80 -9.29
C THR A 44 -8.46 -35.24 -9.41
N GLN A 45 -8.67 -36.51 -9.12
CA GLN A 45 -9.95 -37.18 -9.22
C GLN A 45 -11.01 -36.48 -8.37
N VAL A 46 -12.04 -35.95 -9.05
CA VAL A 46 -13.31 -35.61 -8.42
C VAL A 46 -14.04 -36.92 -8.19
N SER A 47 -14.25 -37.27 -6.93
CA SER A 47 -15.10 -38.40 -6.54
C SER A 47 -16.50 -38.20 -7.11
N THR A 48 -16.97 -39.21 -7.84
CA THR A 48 -18.33 -39.37 -8.36
C THR A 48 -19.38 -39.04 -7.30
N ILE A 49 -20.09 -37.93 -7.48
CA ILE A 49 -21.45 -37.78 -6.96
C ILE A 49 -22.37 -38.03 -8.16
N ASP A 50 -22.69 -39.31 -8.37
CA ASP A 50 -23.80 -39.70 -9.22
C ASP A 50 -25.10 -39.28 -8.52
N THR A 51 -25.63 -38.11 -8.88
CA THR A 51 -27.08 -37.86 -8.83
C THR A 51 -27.44 -36.79 -9.87
N ALA A 52 -28.05 -37.27 -10.95
CA ALA A 52 -28.93 -36.60 -11.90
C ALA A 52 -29.14 -35.08 -11.72
N ILE A 53 -28.52 -34.27 -12.57
CA ILE A 53 -29.06 -32.96 -12.97
C ILE A 53 -28.97 -32.83 -14.49
N ASN A 54 -30.16 -32.72 -15.08
CA ASN A 54 -30.51 -32.69 -16.50
C ASN A 54 -29.93 -31.48 -17.26
N ASP A 55 -29.44 -31.72 -18.48
CA ASP A 55 -29.60 -31.00 -19.77
C ASP A 55 -29.68 -29.45 -19.88
N ASN A 56 -29.41 -28.65 -18.85
CA ASN A 56 -29.51 -27.17 -18.93
C ASN A 56 -28.24 -26.42 -18.47
N VAL A 57 -27.07 -27.06 -18.56
CA VAL A 57 -25.81 -26.47 -18.06
C VAL A 57 -25.33 -25.29 -18.93
N GLU A 58 -25.64 -25.30 -20.24
CA GLU A 58 -25.22 -24.24 -21.17
C GLU A 58 -26.04 -22.94 -21.03
N GLU A 59 -27.36 -23.02 -20.87
CA GLU A 59 -28.21 -21.85 -20.61
C GLU A 59 -27.95 -21.26 -19.22
N ALA A 60 -27.69 -22.11 -18.21
CA ALA A 60 -27.29 -21.64 -16.89
C ALA A 60 -25.93 -20.93 -16.93
N SER A 61 -24.97 -21.45 -17.70
CA SER A 61 -23.65 -20.83 -17.91
C SER A 61 -23.77 -19.47 -18.60
N LEU A 62 -24.63 -19.33 -19.62
CA LEU A 62 -24.88 -18.04 -20.27
C LEU A 62 -25.60 -17.08 -19.32
N TYR A 63 -26.54 -17.55 -18.49
CA TYR A 63 -27.19 -16.72 -17.47
C TYR A 63 -26.19 -16.17 -16.45
N TYR A 64 -25.25 -16.99 -15.97
CA TYR A 64 -24.17 -16.54 -15.09
C TYR A 64 -23.19 -15.59 -15.80
N ALA A 65 -22.83 -15.85 -17.06
CA ALA A 65 -21.92 -15.00 -17.83
C ALA A 65 -22.54 -13.63 -18.18
N THR A 66 -23.85 -13.58 -18.42
CA THR A 66 -24.56 -12.33 -18.77
C THR A 66 -24.77 -11.44 -17.54
N ASN A 67 -24.87 -12.01 -16.34
CA ASN A 67 -25.00 -11.28 -15.08
C ASN A 67 -23.69 -10.68 -14.54
N ILE A 68 -22.54 -10.93 -15.18
CA ILE A 68 -21.24 -10.29 -14.82
C ILE A 68 -21.09 -8.90 -15.46
N HIS A 69 -21.96 -8.52 -16.40
CA HIS A 69 -22.04 -7.15 -16.96
C HIS A 69 -23.07 -6.25 -16.26
N GLY A 70 -23.44 -6.60 -15.01
CA GLY A 70 -23.97 -5.61 -14.09
C GLY A 70 -22.87 -4.58 -13.86
N GLU A 71 -22.90 -3.49 -14.62
CA GLU A 71 -22.18 -2.26 -14.35
C GLU A 71 -22.59 -1.87 -12.93
N ALA A 72 -21.75 -2.25 -11.95
CA ALA A 72 -21.96 -1.97 -10.56
C ALA A 72 -22.06 -0.45 -10.47
N GLU A 73 -23.27 0.05 -10.30
CA GLU A 73 -23.56 1.46 -10.09
C GLU A 73 -22.66 1.89 -8.93
N LYS A 74 -21.58 2.58 -9.27
CA LYS A 74 -20.54 2.96 -8.32
C LYS A 74 -21.17 4.04 -7.47
N GLU A 75 -21.78 3.62 -6.38
CA GLU A 75 -22.46 4.49 -5.42
C GLU A 75 -21.51 5.67 -5.11
N GLU A 76 -21.87 6.88 -5.58
CA GLU A 76 -20.99 8.03 -5.45
C GLU A 76 -20.90 8.40 -3.97
N VAL A 77 -19.80 8.01 -3.34
CA VAL A 77 -19.53 8.31 -1.93
C VAL A 77 -19.25 9.80 -1.78
N THR A 78 -20.23 10.55 -1.28
CA THR A 78 -20.10 11.98 -0.98
C THR A 78 -19.38 12.21 0.35
N PRO A 79 -18.39 13.12 0.43
CA PRO A 79 -17.71 13.42 1.68
C PRO A 79 -18.60 14.18 2.66
N VAL A 80 -18.57 13.80 3.93
CA VAL A 80 -19.23 14.49 5.05
C VAL A 80 -18.48 15.77 5.41
N LYS A 81 -17.16 15.77 5.23
CA LYS A 81 -16.30 16.94 5.49
C LYS A 81 -15.03 16.87 4.65
N THR A 82 -14.58 18.00 4.13
CA THR A 82 -13.28 18.12 3.45
C THR A 82 -12.34 19.01 4.26
N MET A 83 -11.07 18.63 4.35
CA MET A 83 -10.03 19.38 5.06
C MET A 83 -8.66 19.23 4.40
N TYR A 84 -7.76 20.19 4.63
CA TYR A 84 -6.40 20.16 4.07
C TYR A 84 -5.36 19.95 5.17
N MET A 85 -4.46 18.98 5.01
CA MET A 85 -3.43 18.69 6.02
C MET A 85 -2.04 18.39 5.43
N ASP A 86 -1.04 18.59 6.30
CA ASP A 86 0.24 17.86 6.34
C ASP A 86 0.05 16.36 6.09
N MET A 87 0.68 15.75 5.07
CA MET A 87 0.73 14.28 4.97
C MET A 87 2.13 13.72 4.79
N THR A 88 2.40 12.66 5.54
CA THR A 88 3.65 11.87 5.50
C THR A 88 3.31 10.38 5.41
N ALA A 89 4.35 9.54 5.41
CA ALA A 89 4.20 8.10 5.57
C ALA A 89 5.11 7.58 6.70
N TYR A 90 4.67 6.52 7.36
CA TYR A 90 5.41 5.82 8.41
C TYR A 90 5.39 4.31 8.18
N THR A 91 6.27 3.60 8.87
CA THR A 91 6.36 2.13 8.80
C THR A 91 6.32 1.52 10.18
N SER A 92 6.17 0.20 10.25
CA SER A 92 6.29 -0.57 11.50
C SER A 92 7.75 -0.74 11.95
N ALA A 93 8.61 0.22 11.69
CA ALA A 93 9.98 0.17 12.16
C ALA A 93 10.03 0.41 13.69
N PRO A 94 10.83 -0.35 14.46
CA PRO A 94 10.90 -0.17 15.91
C PRO A 94 11.29 1.25 16.35
N ASN A 95 12.06 1.97 15.54
CA ASN A 95 12.46 3.36 15.82
C ASN A 95 11.37 4.40 15.52
N GLU A 96 10.23 3.98 14.97
CA GLU A 96 9.08 4.80 14.61
C GLU A 96 7.86 4.50 15.50
N THR A 97 7.96 3.50 16.40
CA THR A 97 6.87 2.96 17.21
C THR A 97 7.25 2.83 18.69
N ASP A 98 6.27 2.73 19.58
CA ASP A 98 6.47 2.72 21.05
C ASP A 98 6.80 1.34 21.63
N GLY A 99 7.47 0.49 20.84
CA GLY A 99 7.87 -0.87 21.22
C GLY A 99 6.89 -1.96 20.77
N SER A 100 5.74 -1.59 20.20
CA SER A 100 4.76 -2.51 19.60
C SER A 100 4.51 -2.20 18.12
N PRO A 101 5.47 -2.44 17.22
CA PRO A 101 5.47 -1.90 15.86
C PRO A 101 4.27 -2.28 14.98
N PHE A 102 3.54 -3.33 15.34
CA PHE A 102 2.44 -3.90 14.56
C PHE A 102 1.08 -3.70 15.23
N ILE A 103 1.01 -2.98 16.35
CA ILE A 103 -0.23 -2.67 17.06
C ILE A 103 -0.46 -1.17 17.00
N THR A 104 -1.60 -0.74 16.45
CA THR A 104 -1.98 0.68 16.37
C THR A 104 -2.51 1.20 17.71
N ALA A 105 -2.60 2.52 17.86
CA ALA A 105 -3.05 3.15 19.12
C ALA A 105 -4.47 2.77 19.58
N ASP A 106 -5.35 2.34 18.67
CA ASP A 106 -6.66 1.77 19.00
C ASP A 106 -6.62 0.28 19.37
N GLY A 107 -5.47 -0.38 19.29
CA GLY A 107 -5.28 -1.80 19.59
C GLY A 107 -5.47 -2.74 18.38
N SER A 108 -5.70 -2.22 17.18
CA SER A 108 -5.78 -3.04 15.96
C SER A 108 -4.39 -3.48 15.45
N VAL A 109 -4.34 -4.48 14.59
CA VAL A 109 -3.09 -4.88 13.91
C VAL A 109 -2.91 -4.05 12.64
N VAL A 110 -1.67 -3.63 12.37
CA VAL A 110 -1.34 -2.85 11.18
C VAL A 110 -1.68 -3.60 9.89
N ARG A 111 -2.18 -2.86 8.89
CA ARG A 111 -2.51 -3.36 7.55
C ARG A 111 -2.62 -2.19 6.58
N ASP A 112 -2.66 -2.49 5.28
CA ASP A 112 -2.91 -1.49 4.26
C ASP A 112 -4.25 -0.75 4.50
N GLY A 113 -4.26 0.55 4.20
CA GLY A 113 -5.43 1.41 4.46
C GLY A 113 -5.48 2.01 5.87
N ILE A 114 -4.44 1.87 6.68
CA ILE A 114 -4.35 2.54 7.99
C ILE A 114 -3.72 3.93 7.85
N VAL A 115 -4.27 4.89 8.60
CA VAL A 115 -3.68 6.20 8.81
C VAL A 115 -3.56 6.54 10.30
N ALA A 116 -2.51 7.29 10.63
CA ALA A 116 -2.29 7.92 11.92
C ALA A 116 -2.65 9.41 11.86
N THR A 117 -3.47 9.88 12.78
CA THR A 117 -3.74 11.32 12.94
C THR A 117 -4.26 11.64 14.32
N ASN A 118 -4.00 12.84 14.83
CA ASN A 118 -4.60 13.34 16.08
C ASN A 118 -5.82 14.24 15.82
N ALA A 119 -6.12 14.57 14.56
CA ALA A 119 -7.18 15.50 14.19
C ALA A 119 -8.57 14.87 14.10
N LEU A 120 -8.65 13.54 13.99
CA LEU A 120 -9.89 12.79 13.74
C LEU A 120 -10.04 11.63 14.74
N PRO A 121 -11.26 11.29 15.16
CA PRO A 121 -11.51 10.17 16.07
C PRO A 121 -11.12 8.82 15.44
N PHE A 122 -10.86 7.81 16.27
CA PHE A 122 -10.60 6.45 15.78
C PHE A 122 -11.82 5.92 15.00
N GLY A 123 -11.55 5.11 13.98
CA GLY A 123 -12.57 4.57 13.08
C GLY A 123 -13.01 5.53 11.98
N THR A 124 -12.51 6.76 11.94
CA THR A 124 -12.87 7.71 10.87
C THR A 124 -12.38 7.19 9.52
N LYS A 125 -13.28 7.13 8.54
CA LYS A 125 -12.96 6.75 7.16
C LYS A 125 -12.66 7.99 6.34
N VAL A 126 -11.53 7.99 5.65
CA VAL A 126 -11.07 9.11 4.83
C VAL A 126 -10.67 8.67 3.43
N ARG A 127 -10.92 9.50 2.43
CA ARG A 127 -10.44 9.38 1.06
C ARG A 127 -9.44 10.49 0.78
N ILE A 128 -8.45 10.19 -0.07
CA ILE A 128 -7.39 11.13 -0.45
C ILE A 128 -7.27 11.10 -1.97
N PRO A 129 -8.19 11.78 -2.70
CA PRO A 129 -8.35 11.60 -4.14
C PRO A 129 -7.07 11.88 -4.93
N SER A 130 -6.36 12.95 -4.58
CA SER A 130 -5.16 13.40 -5.30
C SER A 130 -3.97 12.44 -5.26
N LEU A 131 -3.92 11.52 -4.29
CA LEU A 131 -2.81 10.59 -4.12
C LEU A 131 -3.19 9.12 -4.25
N PHE A 132 -4.41 8.75 -3.86
CA PHE A 132 -4.84 7.35 -3.76
C PHE A 132 -6.19 7.09 -4.45
N GLY A 133 -6.74 8.07 -5.18
CA GLY A 133 -8.03 7.93 -5.86
C GLY A 133 -9.16 7.60 -4.89
N ASP A 134 -9.90 6.54 -5.20
CA ASP A 134 -11.08 6.11 -4.42
C ASP A 134 -10.76 5.26 -3.19
N LYS A 135 -9.49 5.02 -2.90
CA LYS A 135 -9.09 4.21 -1.75
C LYS A 135 -9.52 4.88 -0.45
N ILE A 136 -10.20 4.11 0.39
CA ILE A 136 -10.61 4.51 1.73
C ILE A 136 -9.57 4.05 2.75
N PHE A 137 -9.14 4.99 3.58
CA PHE A 137 -8.28 4.77 4.72
C PHE A 137 -9.07 4.90 6.02
N THR A 138 -8.63 4.23 7.07
CA THR A 138 -9.26 4.30 8.38
C THR A 138 -8.27 4.76 9.45
N VAL A 139 -8.71 5.69 10.30
CA VAL A 139 -7.92 6.19 11.43
C VAL A 139 -7.88 5.13 12.54
N HIS A 140 -6.80 4.36 12.59
CA HIS A 140 -6.53 3.38 13.64
C HIS A 140 -5.41 3.81 14.58
N ASP A 141 -4.58 4.76 14.16
CA ASP A 141 -3.34 5.08 14.86
C ASP A 141 -3.21 6.56 15.24
N ARG A 142 -2.21 6.87 16.06
CA ARG A 142 -1.94 8.23 16.58
C ARG A 142 -0.53 8.68 16.29
N MET A 143 -0.39 10.00 16.22
CA MET A 143 0.90 10.65 16.08
C MET A 143 1.38 11.18 17.43
N ASN A 144 2.67 11.48 17.55
CA ASN A 144 3.17 12.23 18.69
C ASN A 144 2.33 13.51 18.92
N GLN A 145 2.02 13.82 20.18
CA GLN A 145 1.12 14.91 20.58
C GLN A 145 1.48 16.29 19.98
N ARG A 146 2.75 16.55 19.64
CA ARG A 146 3.17 17.78 18.96
C ARG A 146 2.54 17.98 17.58
N TYR A 147 2.08 16.90 16.94
CA TYR A 147 1.43 16.92 15.64
C TYR A 147 -0.08 16.84 15.83
N TYR A 148 -0.74 17.99 15.94
CA TYR A 148 -2.20 18.06 16.12
C TYR A 148 -2.96 18.06 14.77
N TYR A 149 -2.31 18.46 13.68
CA TYR A 149 -2.96 18.65 12.37
C TYR A 149 -2.10 18.10 11.23
N ARG A 150 -1.99 16.77 11.18
CA ARG A 150 -1.21 15.99 10.21
C ARG A 150 -1.81 14.59 10.07
N VAL A 151 -1.58 13.97 8.93
CA VAL A 151 -1.88 12.55 8.68
C VAL A 151 -0.60 11.82 8.28
N ASP A 152 -0.43 10.60 8.79
CA ASP A 152 0.64 9.69 8.40
C ASP A 152 0.00 8.43 7.80
N VAL A 153 0.37 8.07 6.57
CA VAL A 153 -0.12 6.85 5.93
C VAL A 153 0.81 5.69 6.29
N TRP A 154 0.24 4.59 6.77
CA TRP A 154 1.04 3.40 7.04
C TRP A 154 1.48 2.76 5.72
N MET A 155 2.75 2.39 5.63
CA MET A 155 3.34 1.69 4.49
C MET A 155 4.15 0.49 4.96
N THR A 156 4.18 -0.56 4.13
CA THR A 156 4.87 -1.81 4.45
C THR A 156 6.39 -1.62 4.48
N THR A 157 6.95 -0.83 3.56
CA THR A 157 8.40 -0.69 3.43
C THR A 157 8.91 0.75 3.63
N LYS A 158 10.11 0.87 4.21
CA LYS A 158 10.78 2.18 4.37
C LYS A 158 11.09 2.85 3.04
N LYS A 159 11.33 2.06 1.99
CA LYS A 159 11.59 2.56 0.64
C LYS A 159 10.37 3.33 0.12
N GLU A 160 9.18 2.74 0.24
CA GLU A 160 7.93 3.40 -0.16
C GLU A 160 7.68 4.66 0.66
N ALA A 161 7.83 4.60 1.98
CA ALA A 161 7.63 5.76 2.85
C ALA A 161 8.59 6.91 2.50
N PHE A 162 9.86 6.59 2.21
CA PHE A 162 10.86 7.58 1.80
C PHE A 162 10.54 8.18 0.42
N THR A 163 10.15 7.35 -0.55
CA THR A 163 9.74 7.81 -1.88
C THR A 163 8.47 8.65 -1.84
N PHE A 164 7.53 8.33 -0.96
CA PHE A 164 6.32 9.12 -0.75
C PHE A 164 6.65 10.56 -0.31
N GLY A 165 7.54 10.68 0.68
CA GLY A 165 8.01 11.96 1.19
C GLY A 165 6.91 12.78 1.87
N VAL A 166 7.13 14.09 2.01
CA VAL A 166 6.14 15.00 2.62
C VAL A 166 5.28 15.62 1.54
N LYS A 167 3.96 15.44 1.63
CA LYS A 167 2.98 16.13 0.80
C LYS A 167 2.32 17.23 1.62
N ARG A 168 2.22 18.44 1.05
CA ARG A 168 1.73 19.64 1.75
C ARG A 168 0.34 19.99 1.29
N LYS A 169 -0.50 20.44 2.23
CA LYS A 169 -1.88 20.89 1.96
C LYS A 169 -2.68 19.88 1.11
N VAL A 170 -2.61 18.61 1.49
CA VAL A 170 -3.35 17.57 0.77
C VAL A 170 -4.80 17.59 1.19
N GLU A 171 -5.70 17.50 0.21
CA GLU A 171 -7.13 17.36 0.44
C GLU A 171 -7.47 15.99 1.01
N ILE A 172 -8.21 15.99 2.10
CA ILE A 172 -8.65 14.81 2.82
C ILE A 172 -10.16 14.93 2.97
N GLU A 173 -10.84 13.96 2.40
CA GLU A 173 -12.28 13.81 2.42
C GLU A 173 -12.67 12.84 3.51
N VAL A 174 -13.39 13.30 4.52
CA VAL A 174 -13.98 12.44 5.56
C VAL A 174 -15.26 11.85 4.98
N ILE A 175 -15.26 10.54 4.80
CA ILE A 175 -16.41 9.80 4.29
C ILE A 175 -17.36 9.42 5.44
N GLU A 176 -16.81 9.02 6.58
CA GLU A 176 -17.58 8.61 7.75
C GLU A 176 -16.82 8.99 9.01
N MET A 177 -17.49 9.64 9.95
CA MET A 177 -16.87 10.01 11.23
C MET A 177 -16.81 8.80 12.16
N GLY A 178 -15.62 8.54 12.72
CA GLY A 178 -15.43 7.44 13.66
C GLY A 178 -16.04 7.71 15.04
N ASP A 179 -16.32 6.63 15.77
CA ASP A 179 -16.90 6.70 17.13
C ASP A 179 -15.85 6.87 18.24
N GLY A 180 -14.56 6.84 17.89
CA GLY A 180 -13.46 7.01 18.83
C GLY A 180 -13.21 5.80 19.74
N LYS A 181 -13.94 4.69 19.58
CA LYS A 181 -13.74 3.49 20.39
C LYS A 181 -12.41 2.84 20.06
N LYS A 182 -11.83 2.23 21.10
CA LYS A 182 -10.60 1.44 20.97
C LYS A 182 -10.93 -0.03 21.10
N ASN A 183 -10.18 -0.87 20.40
CA ASN A 183 -10.26 -2.31 20.43
C ASN A 183 -9.14 -2.93 21.31
N TRP A 184 -8.95 -2.41 22.52
CA TRP A 184 -7.99 -3.01 23.47
C TRP A 184 -8.55 -4.23 24.21
N ASP A 185 -9.87 -4.35 24.25
CA ASP A 185 -10.55 -5.45 24.96
C ASP A 185 -10.21 -6.82 24.39
N GLN A 186 -9.91 -6.92 23.09
CA GLN A 186 -9.48 -8.17 22.45
C GLN A 186 -8.15 -8.74 22.98
N TRP A 187 -7.35 -7.90 23.66
CA TRP A 187 -6.07 -8.27 24.27
C TRP A 187 -6.18 -8.61 25.75
N LYS A 188 -7.35 -8.43 26.37
CA LYS A 188 -7.58 -8.85 27.75
C LYS A 188 -7.29 -10.36 27.85
N ASN A 189 -6.39 -10.72 28.76
CA ASN A 189 -5.93 -12.10 29.00
C ASN A 189 -5.13 -12.74 27.84
N LYS A 190 -4.68 -11.96 26.85
CA LYS A 190 -3.72 -12.41 25.83
C LYS A 190 -2.38 -11.73 26.07
N THR A 191 -1.31 -12.49 26.30
CA THR A 191 0.04 -11.93 26.26
C THR A 191 0.40 -11.59 24.81
N ALA A 192 1.08 -10.47 24.57
CA ALA A 192 1.56 -10.11 23.22
C ALA A 192 2.46 -11.22 22.60
N GLU A 193 3.13 -12.01 23.45
CA GLU A 193 3.88 -13.21 23.07
C GLU A 193 2.99 -14.33 22.51
N LEU A 194 1.79 -14.53 23.05
CA LEU A 194 0.86 -15.59 22.65
C LEU A 194 0.32 -15.40 21.22
N ASN A 195 0.33 -14.17 20.71
CA ASN A 195 -0.13 -13.84 19.36
C ASN A 195 1.02 -13.52 18.37
N ARG A 196 2.31 -13.64 18.77
CA ARG A 196 3.49 -13.27 17.94
C ARG A 196 3.46 -11.84 17.36
N VAL A 197 2.86 -10.87 18.05
CA VAL A 197 2.65 -9.50 17.54
C VAL A 197 3.51 -8.44 18.23
N GLY A 198 4.39 -8.85 19.15
CA GLY A 198 5.54 -8.06 19.60
C GLY A 198 6.67 -9.04 19.90
N LYS A 199 7.92 -8.89 19.46
CA LYS A 199 8.82 -7.72 19.34
C LYS A 199 9.28 -7.42 17.89
N TYR A 200 8.88 -8.24 16.91
CA TYR A 200 9.32 -8.20 15.50
C TYR A 200 8.24 -8.63 14.47
N GLY A 201 6.94 -8.53 14.78
CA GLY A 201 5.87 -8.83 13.81
C GLY A 201 5.85 -10.26 13.28
N PRO A 202 5.02 -10.56 12.26
CA PRO A 202 5.14 -11.83 11.52
C PRO A 202 6.56 -11.94 10.95
N LYS A 203 7.11 -13.16 10.91
CA LYS A 203 8.50 -13.39 10.49
C LYS A 203 8.68 -12.96 9.01
N PRO A 204 9.90 -12.54 8.59
CA PRO A 204 10.16 -12.18 7.19
C PRO A 204 9.77 -13.27 6.18
N GLU A 205 9.90 -14.54 6.56
CA GLU A 205 9.43 -15.69 5.76
C GLU A 205 7.90 -15.82 5.61
N GLU A 206 7.10 -15.00 6.31
CA GLU A 206 5.62 -14.97 6.26
C GLU A 206 5.08 -13.68 5.61
N GLU A 207 5.95 -12.80 5.07
CA GLU A 207 5.60 -11.52 4.42
C GLU A 207 4.70 -11.67 3.17
N GLY A 208 4.45 -12.89 2.72
CA GLY A 208 3.62 -13.21 1.54
C GLY A 208 2.25 -13.84 1.82
N ILE A 209 1.80 -13.95 3.07
CA ILE A 209 0.55 -14.69 3.40
C ILE A 209 -0.63 -13.76 3.77
N TRP A 210 -0.43 -12.44 3.75
CA TRP A 210 -1.49 -11.47 4.04
C TRP A 210 -1.87 -10.58 2.84
N LEU A 211 -1.83 -11.15 1.63
CA LEU A 211 -2.49 -10.62 0.43
C LEU A 211 -3.77 -11.40 0.15
#